data_AF-A0A9X2J6T0-F1
#
_entry.id   AF-A0A9X2J6T0-F1
#
_cell.length_a   1.000
_cell.length_b   1.000
_cell.length_c   1.000
_cell.angle_alpha   90.00
_cell.angle_beta   90.00
_cell.angle_gamma   90.00
#
_symmetry.space_group_name_H-M   'P 1'
#
loop_
_entity.id
_entity.type
_entity.pdbx_description
1 polymer ?
#
loop_
_entity_poly.entity_id
_entity_poly.type
_entity_poly.pdbx_seq_one_letter_code
_entity_poly.pdbx_strand_id
1 'polypeptide(L)'
;MKASDFYTREKGNKGVKFPLYTPDGKATEHYLEILSVDSDAFQMAQSEMQRDLATANLEKDKEKRFELVREAKVAAAAALVIGWSLEDDFSQRAVKELLIEAPQLVDQIDRAASNRALFFASGSKSSSTGPAASSSSTKSRKGVKKASASSSSKSKKQPV
;
A
#
# COMPACT_ATOMS: atom_id res chain seq x y z
N MET A 1 -2.02 25.64 -22.41
CA MET A 1 -1.46 25.26 -21.10
C MET A 1 -0.75 26.48 -20.50
N LYS A 2 -0.74 26.60 -19.18
CA LYS A 2 -0.07 27.64 -18.38
C LYS A 2 0.85 26.97 -17.36
N ALA A 3 1.78 27.72 -16.77
CA ALA A 3 2.67 27.19 -15.72
C ALA A 3 1.90 26.60 -14.52
N SER A 4 0.75 27.20 -14.19
CA SER A 4 -0.18 26.72 -13.17
C SER A 4 -0.67 25.28 -13.36
N ASP A 5 -0.71 24.79 -14.60
CA ASP A 5 -1.22 23.45 -14.93
C ASP A 5 -0.26 22.35 -14.43
N PHE A 6 0.98 22.72 -14.08
CA PHE A 6 2.04 21.83 -13.58
C PHE A 6 2.30 21.97 -12.06
N TYR A 7 1.57 22.84 -11.35
CA TYR A 7 1.80 23.06 -9.91
C TYR A 7 1.27 21.89 -9.07
N THR A 8 2.18 21.14 -8.44
CA THR A 8 1.83 20.00 -7.57
C THR A 8 1.96 20.30 -6.07
N ARG A 9 2.87 21.21 -5.67
CA ARG A 9 3.23 21.52 -4.27
C ARG A 9 2.05 21.65 -3.31
N GLU A 10 1.09 22.54 -3.59
CA GLU A 10 -0.08 22.75 -2.72
C GLU A 10 -0.94 21.51 -2.54
N LYS A 11 -1.12 20.71 -3.61
CA LYS A 11 -1.91 19.47 -3.57
C LYS A 11 -1.13 18.35 -2.87
N GLY A 12 0.19 18.29 -3.05
CA GLY A 12 1.07 17.34 -2.37
C GLY A 12 1.10 17.53 -0.86
N ASN A 13 1.04 18.79 -0.40
CA ASN A 13 0.98 19.17 1.02
C ASN A 13 -0.38 18.95 1.71
N LYS A 14 -1.48 18.65 0.97
CA LYS A 14 -2.81 18.46 1.57
C LYS A 14 -3.06 17.07 2.16
N GLY A 15 -2.31 16.08 1.69
CA GLY A 15 -2.46 14.68 2.06
C GLY A 15 -3.70 13.99 1.47
N VAL A 16 -3.69 12.65 1.51
CA VAL A 16 -4.78 11.75 1.11
C VAL A 16 -4.89 10.59 2.09
N LYS A 17 -6.08 9.96 2.16
CA LYS A 17 -6.29 8.78 3.01
C LYS A 17 -5.77 7.53 2.30
N PHE A 18 -4.79 6.88 2.91
CA PHE A 18 -4.23 5.60 2.50
C PHE A 18 -4.80 4.48 3.39
N PRO A 19 -5.61 3.56 2.85
CA PRO A 19 -6.25 2.50 3.64
C PRO A 19 -5.22 1.49 4.15
N LEU A 20 -5.36 1.08 5.41
CA LEU A 20 -4.54 0.03 5.98
C LEU A 20 -5.15 -1.36 5.72
N TYR A 21 -4.28 -2.30 5.44
CA TYR A 21 -4.62 -3.72 5.27
C TYR A 21 -3.94 -4.53 6.37
N THR A 22 -4.65 -5.52 6.90
CA THR A 22 -4.08 -6.54 7.79
C THR A 22 -2.95 -7.31 7.08
N PRO A 23 -2.04 -7.99 7.81
CA PRO A 23 -1.06 -8.90 7.20
C PRO A 23 -1.70 -9.99 6.30
N ASP A 24 -2.95 -10.39 6.59
CA ASP A 24 -3.76 -11.30 5.77
C ASP A 24 -4.27 -10.68 4.45
N GLY A 25 -4.00 -9.40 4.18
CA GLY A 25 -4.49 -8.65 3.02
C GLY A 25 -5.95 -8.19 3.11
N LYS A 26 -6.64 -8.42 4.24
CA LYS A 26 -8.01 -7.90 4.45
C LYS A 26 -7.97 -6.39 4.65
N ALA A 27 -8.86 -5.67 3.97
CA ALA A 27 -9.08 -4.25 4.19
C ALA A 27 -9.56 -3.99 5.63
N THR A 28 -9.06 -2.93 6.24
CA THR A 28 -9.54 -2.43 7.54
C THR A 28 -10.32 -1.12 7.35
N GLU A 29 -11.01 -0.67 8.40
CA GLU A 29 -11.61 0.68 8.42
C GLU A 29 -10.57 1.78 8.72
N HIS A 30 -9.35 1.39 9.13
CA HIS A 30 -8.29 2.33 9.50
C HIS A 30 -7.50 2.83 8.28
N TYR A 31 -7.00 4.05 8.38
CA TYR A 31 -6.19 4.69 7.35
C TYR A 31 -5.06 5.52 7.95
N LEU A 32 -4.04 5.76 7.13
CA LEU A 32 -3.04 6.81 7.34
C LEU A 32 -3.41 8.02 6.48
N GLU A 33 -3.15 9.23 6.94
CA GLU A 33 -3.20 10.43 6.11
C GLU A 33 -1.77 10.71 5.61
N ILE A 34 -1.53 10.50 4.32
CA ILE A 34 -0.20 10.56 3.71
C ILE A 34 -0.08 11.71 2.71
N LEU A 35 1.07 12.38 2.70
CA LEU A 35 1.49 13.38 1.72
C LEU A 35 1.99 12.72 0.43
N SER A 36 2.19 13.53 -0.62
CA SER A 36 2.91 13.07 -1.82
C SER A 36 4.41 13.30 -1.71
N VAL A 37 5.18 12.67 -2.60
CA VAL A 37 6.62 12.94 -2.75
C VAL A 37 6.96 14.36 -3.20
N ASP A 38 5.97 15.12 -3.70
CA ASP A 38 6.12 16.53 -4.08
C ASP A 38 5.87 17.48 -2.88
N SER A 39 5.64 16.96 -1.67
CA SER A 39 5.39 17.74 -0.46
C SER A 39 6.67 18.31 0.15
N ASP A 40 6.57 19.47 0.79
CA ASP A 40 7.73 20.16 1.40
C ASP A 40 8.34 19.32 2.53
N ALA A 41 7.51 18.66 3.34
CA ALA A 41 7.96 17.78 4.42
C ALA A 41 8.77 16.59 3.90
N PHE A 42 8.34 15.94 2.81
CA PHE A 42 9.10 14.86 2.22
C PHE A 42 10.37 15.34 1.51
N GLN A 43 10.35 16.50 0.84
CA GLN A 43 11.57 17.05 0.21
C GLN A 43 12.66 17.37 1.24
N MET A 44 12.28 17.86 2.43
CA MET A 44 13.20 18.00 3.58
C MET A 44 13.72 16.64 4.06
N ALA A 45 12.82 15.70 4.39
CA ALA A 45 13.19 14.39 4.92
C ALA A 45 13.99 13.53 3.92
N GLN A 46 13.74 13.68 2.61
CA GLN A 46 14.52 13.05 1.55
C GLN A 46 15.94 13.62 1.48
N SER A 47 16.11 14.93 1.69
CA SER A 47 17.44 15.57 1.75
C SER A 47 18.25 15.08 2.96
N GLU A 48 17.59 14.92 4.11
CA GLU A 48 18.18 14.32 5.32
C GLU A 48 18.53 12.85 5.09
N MET A 49 17.58 12.04 4.58
CA MET A 49 17.82 10.63 4.24
C MET A 49 19.02 10.45 3.29
N GLN A 50 19.19 11.28 2.26
CA GLN A 50 20.35 11.17 1.36
C GLN A 50 21.68 11.46 2.08
N ARG A 51 21.68 12.40 3.03
CA ARG A 51 22.85 12.66 3.90
C ARG A 51 23.14 11.48 4.83
N ASP A 52 22.11 10.90 5.42
CA ASP A 52 22.24 9.76 6.33
C ASP A 52 22.69 8.49 5.60
N LEU A 53 22.19 8.26 4.38
CA LEU A 53 22.66 7.18 3.50
C LEU A 53 24.11 7.38 3.08
N ALA A 54 24.56 8.63 2.81
CA ALA A 54 25.96 8.91 2.55
C ALA A 54 26.85 8.58 3.76
N THR A 55 26.41 8.93 4.98
CA THR A 55 27.08 8.56 6.24
C THR A 55 27.11 7.04 6.44
N ALA A 56 25.97 6.36 6.26
CA ALA A 56 25.85 4.90 6.40
C ALA A 56 26.72 4.12 5.42
N ASN A 57 26.98 4.67 4.22
CA ASN A 57 27.87 4.06 3.24
C ASN A 57 29.37 4.12 3.63
N LEU A 58 29.74 4.94 4.62
CA LEU A 58 31.09 4.96 5.20
C LEU A 58 31.27 3.92 6.31
N GLU A 59 30.18 3.39 6.87
CA GLU A 59 30.22 2.33 7.87
C GLU A 59 30.69 1.01 7.24
N LYS A 60 31.68 0.39 7.89
CA LYS A 60 32.33 -0.85 7.46
C LYS A 60 31.61 -2.08 8.00
N ASP A 61 30.96 -1.94 9.16
CA ASP A 61 30.11 -2.95 9.74
C ASP A 61 28.81 -3.07 8.94
N LYS A 62 28.55 -4.27 8.41
CA LYS A 62 27.38 -4.52 7.55
C LYS A 62 26.06 -4.43 8.31
N GLU A 63 26.05 -4.79 9.60
CA GLU A 63 24.84 -4.81 10.42
C GLU A 63 24.46 -3.38 10.80
N LYS A 64 25.42 -2.60 11.33
CA LYS A 64 25.22 -1.17 11.59
C LYS A 64 24.86 -0.38 10.34
N ARG A 65 25.50 -0.66 9.20
CA ARG A 65 25.14 -0.04 7.91
C ARG A 65 23.70 -0.36 7.51
N PHE A 66 23.23 -1.60 7.72
CA PHE A 66 21.85 -1.97 7.45
C PHE A 66 20.87 -1.24 8.37
N GLU A 67 21.18 -1.12 9.66
CA GLU A 67 20.38 -0.38 10.65
C GLU A 67 20.26 1.10 10.29
N LEU A 68 21.37 1.77 10.00
CA LEU A 68 21.39 3.19 9.58
C LEU A 68 20.59 3.42 8.28
N VAL A 69 20.72 2.53 7.29
CA VAL A 69 19.94 2.59 6.04
C VAL A 69 18.44 2.37 6.30
N ARG A 70 18.08 1.47 7.23
CA ARG A 70 16.69 1.24 7.64
C ARG A 70 16.12 2.45 8.37
N GLU A 71 16.84 3.02 9.32
CA GLU A 71 16.41 4.19 10.08
C GLU A 71 16.17 5.41 9.16
N ALA A 72 17.10 5.70 8.26
CA ALA A 72 16.96 6.79 7.30
C ALA A 72 15.72 6.63 6.40
N LYS A 73 15.43 5.40 5.94
CA LYS A 73 14.23 5.10 5.16
C LYS A 73 12.94 5.22 5.98
N VAL A 74 12.93 4.70 7.20
CA VAL A 74 11.79 4.83 8.13
C VAL A 74 11.52 6.30 8.45
N ALA A 75 12.55 7.12 8.64
CA ALA A 75 12.41 8.55 8.87
C ALA A 75 11.78 9.28 7.66
N ALA A 76 12.25 8.99 6.44
CA ALA A 76 11.68 9.56 5.21
C ALA A 76 10.21 9.13 4.99
N ALA A 77 9.87 7.87 5.25
CA ALA A 77 8.51 7.37 5.15
C ALA A 77 7.58 7.92 6.24
N ALA A 78 8.09 8.09 7.48
CA ALA A 78 7.31 8.69 8.57
C ALA A 78 6.95 10.16 8.28
N ALA A 79 7.85 10.91 7.63
CA ALA A 79 7.62 12.30 7.21
C ALA A 79 6.50 12.45 6.15
N LEU A 80 6.12 11.38 5.45
CA LEU A 80 4.94 11.36 4.60
C LEU A 80 3.64 11.28 5.40
N VAL A 81 3.64 10.73 6.61
CA VAL A 81 2.43 10.52 7.42
C VAL A 81 2.16 11.75 8.28
N ILE A 82 1.00 12.39 8.08
CA ILE A 82 0.55 13.59 8.82
C ILE A 82 -0.59 13.31 9.80
N GLY A 83 -1.18 12.12 9.75
CA GLY A 83 -2.24 11.67 10.66
C GLY A 83 -2.55 10.20 10.47
N TRP A 84 -3.39 9.65 11.34
CA TRP A 84 -3.95 8.30 11.20
C TRP A 84 -5.32 8.19 11.89
N SER A 85 -6.01 7.08 11.67
CA SER A 85 -7.24 6.73 12.37
C SER A 85 -7.10 5.45 13.20
N LEU A 86 -5.89 5.19 13.72
CA LEU A 86 -5.67 4.17 14.75
C LEU A 86 -6.18 4.67 16.11
N GLU A 87 -6.34 3.76 17.06
CA GLU A 87 -6.79 4.09 18.42
C GLU A 87 -5.69 4.81 19.23
N ASP A 88 -4.42 4.60 18.89
CA ASP A 88 -3.26 5.21 19.54
C ASP A 88 -3.06 6.69 19.17
N ASP A 89 -2.51 7.46 20.12
CA ASP A 89 -2.20 8.88 19.91
C ASP A 89 -1.21 9.09 18.76
N PHE A 90 -1.61 9.93 17.79
CA PHE A 90 -0.76 10.24 16.64
C PHE A 90 0.48 11.03 17.05
N SER A 91 1.66 10.46 16.81
CA SER A 91 2.93 11.17 16.90
C SER A 91 3.96 10.62 15.91
N GLN A 92 4.91 11.47 15.50
CA GLN A 92 6.02 11.05 14.63
C GLN A 92 6.90 9.94 15.23
N ARG A 93 6.89 9.75 16.55
CA ARG A 93 7.56 8.60 17.19
C ARG A 93 6.76 7.32 17.00
N ALA A 94 5.46 7.34 17.31
CA ALA A 94 4.56 6.20 17.13
C ALA A 94 4.47 5.77 15.65
N VAL A 95 4.53 6.70 14.70
CA VAL A 95 4.65 6.38 13.26
C VAL A 95 5.97 5.65 12.97
N LYS A 96 7.12 6.11 13.48
CA LYS A 96 8.39 5.42 13.28
C LYS A 96 8.39 4.01 13.90
N GLU A 97 7.83 3.87 15.09
CA GLU A 97 7.65 2.58 15.77
C GLU A 97 6.77 1.62 14.95
N LEU A 98 5.62 2.09 14.45
CA LEU A 98 4.78 1.34 13.52
C LEU A 98 5.54 0.90 12.27
N LEU A 99 6.34 1.77 11.65
CA LEU A 99 7.11 1.46 10.45
C LEU A 99 8.34 0.56 10.71
N ILE A 100 8.82 0.50 11.96
CA ILE A 100 9.85 -0.44 12.41
C ILE A 100 9.23 -1.84 12.53
N GLU A 101 8.08 -1.98 13.19
CA GLU A 101 7.40 -3.27 13.41
C GLU A 101 6.65 -3.78 12.17
N ALA A 102 6.16 -2.88 11.31
CA ALA A 102 5.46 -3.19 10.07
C ALA A 102 6.26 -2.66 8.85
N PRO A 103 7.44 -3.22 8.53
CA PRO A 103 8.32 -2.72 7.47
C PRO A 103 7.67 -2.73 6.08
N GLN A 104 6.67 -3.59 5.85
CA GLN A 104 5.86 -3.59 4.62
C GLN A 104 5.12 -2.26 4.38
N LEU A 105 4.80 -1.49 5.44
CA LEU A 105 4.15 -0.19 5.30
C LEU A 105 5.10 0.87 4.74
N VAL A 106 6.42 0.77 4.98
CA VAL A 106 7.42 1.69 4.39
C VAL A 106 7.34 1.65 2.86
N ASP A 107 7.43 0.45 2.29
CA ASP A 107 7.32 0.22 0.83
C ASP A 107 5.93 0.59 0.28
N GLN A 108 4.86 0.37 1.04
CA GLN A 108 3.50 0.71 0.61
C GLN A 108 3.27 2.23 0.58
N ILE A 109 3.72 2.94 1.61
CA ILE A 109 3.60 4.40 1.72
C ILE A 109 4.45 5.09 0.65
N ASP A 110 5.70 4.66 0.43
CA ASP A 110 6.57 5.21 -0.63
C ASP A 110 5.94 5.08 -2.03
N ARG A 111 5.41 3.90 -2.36
CA ARG A 111 4.69 3.65 -3.61
C ARG A 111 3.40 4.46 -3.72
N ALA A 112 2.65 4.60 -2.63
CA ALA A 112 1.43 5.38 -2.59
C ALA A 112 1.71 6.88 -2.78
N ALA A 113 2.66 7.44 -2.02
CA ALA A 113 3.10 8.84 -2.11
C ALA A 113 3.68 9.21 -3.48
N SER A 114 4.33 8.24 -4.14
CA SER A 114 4.83 8.38 -5.52
C SER A 114 3.73 8.31 -6.58
N ASN A 115 2.56 7.76 -6.26
CA ASN A 115 1.45 7.61 -7.20
C ASN A 115 0.72 8.95 -7.40
N ARG A 116 1.22 9.75 -8.34
CA ARG A 116 0.67 11.06 -8.74
C ARG A 116 -0.83 11.04 -9.08
N ALA A 117 -1.40 9.91 -9.48
CA ALA A 117 -2.84 9.82 -9.71
C ALA A 117 -3.65 9.96 -8.40
N LEU A 118 -3.17 9.46 -7.26
CA LEU A 118 -3.88 9.57 -5.97
C LEU A 118 -4.03 11.03 -5.51
N PHE A 119 -3.05 11.88 -5.80
CA PHE A 119 -3.01 13.28 -5.33
C PHE A 119 -3.52 14.29 -6.36
N PHE A 120 -3.35 14.00 -7.65
CA PHE A 120 -3.52 14.99 -8.72
C PHE A 120 -4.55 14.59 -9.78
N ALA A 121 -5.12 13.38 -9.75
CA ALA A 121 -6.23 13.04 -10.65
C ALA A 121 -7.39 14.02 -10.45
N SER A 122 -7.85 14.59 -11.56
CA SER A 122 -8.86 15.65 -11.56
C SER A 122 -10.25 15.10 -11.25
N GLY A 123 -10.60 15.05 -9.96
CA GLY A 123 -12.00 15.02 -9.50
C GLY A 123 -12.89 13.98 -10.17
N SER A 124 -12.42 12.74 -10.34
CA SER A 124 -13.29 11.62 -10.73
C SER A 124 -14.22 11.28 -9.57
N LYS A 125 -15.36 12.00 -9.55
CA LYS A 125 -16.58 11.83 -8.76
C LYS A 125 -16.52 10.78 -7.65
N SER A 126 -16.75 11.22 -6.41
CA SER A 126 -17.02 10.38 -5.24
C SER A 126 -17.85 9.16 -5.60
N SER A 127 -17.33 7.96 -5.31
CA SER A 127 -18.10 6.71 -5.35
C SER A 127 -19.07 6.68 -4.17
N SER A 128 -20.18 7.41 -4.31
CA SER A 128 -21.30 7.36 -3.38
C SER A 128 -21.95 5.99 -3.44
N THR A 129 -22.00 5.31 -2.30
CA THR A 129 -23.00 4.29 -1.93
C THR A 129 -23.25 3.20 -2.97
N GLY A 130 -22.54 2.07 -2.85
CA GLY A 130 -23.03 0.82 -3.42
C GLY A 130 -24.24 0.32 -2.62
N PRO A 131 -25.44 0.18 -3.20
CA PRO A 131 -26.55 -0.47 -2.51
C PRO A 131 -26.33 -1.98 -2.48
N ALA A 132 -26.48 -2.58 -1.31
CA ALA A 132 -26.43 -4.04 -1.16
C ALA A 132 -27.60 -4.69 -1.90
N ALA A 133 -27.30 -5.64 -2.80
CA ALA A 133 -28.27 -6.51 -3.43
C ALA A 133 -28.15 -7.94 -2.88
N SER A 134 -28.77 -8.16 -1.72
CA SER A 134 -28.98 -9.50 -1.15
C SER A 134 -30.24 -10.16 -1.73
N SER A 135 -30.29 -11.51 -1.66
CA SER A 135 -31.44 -12.39 -1.99
C SER A 135 -31.79 -12.51 -3.49
N SER A 136 -32.32 -13.61 -4.04
CA SER A 136 -32.19 -15.08 -3.88
C SER A 136 -33.44 -15.73 -4.50
N SER A 137 -33.33 -16.64 -5.49
CA SER A 137 -34.37 -17.68 -5.71
C SER A 137 -33.99 -18.80 -6.71
N THR A 138 -33.64 -19.96 -6.16
CA THR A 138 -34.20 -21.31 -6.43
C THR A 138 -34.61 -21.83 -7.84
N LYS A 139 -34.05 -23.02 -8.16
CA LYS A 139 -34.72 -24.28 -8.62
C LYS A 139 -35.03 -24.59 -10.11
N SER A 140 -34.13 -25.41 -10.69
CA SER A 140 -34.37 -26.76 -11.26
C SER A 140 -35.27 -27.07 -12.48
N ARG A 141 -34.72 -27.85 -13.44
CA ARG A 141 -35.20 -29.12 -14.08
C ARG A 141 -34.19 -29.46 -15.20
N LYS A 142 -33.51 -30.61 -15.36
CA LYS A 142 -33.70 -32.07 -15.14
C LYS A 142 -34.40 -32.81 -16.31
N GLY A 143 -33.63 -33.64 -17.02
CA GLY A 143 -34.05 -34.57 -18.12
C GLY A 143 -33.27 -34.30 -19.42
N VAL A 144 -32.84 -35.28 -20.24
CA VAL A 144 -33.12 -36.74 -20.31
C VAL A 144 -31.86 -37.52 -20.78
N LYS A 145 -31.78 -38.83 -20.46
CA LYS A 145 -30.69 -39.78 -20.80
C LYS A 145 -30.86 -40.47 -22.16
N LYS A 146 -29.73 -40.87 -22.79
CA LYS A 146 -29.35 -42.24 -23.25
C LYS A 146 -27.90 -42.14 -23.82
N ALA A 147 -26.90 -42.91 -23.39
CA ALA A 147 -26.66 -44.36 -23.59
C ALA A 147 -26.63 -44.73 -25.10
N SER A 148 -25.65 -45.44 -25.66
CA SER A 148 -24.56 -46.32 -25.16
C SER A 148 -23.45 -46.39 -26.26
N ALA A 149 -22.30 -47.07 -26.18
CA ALA A 149 -21.83 -48.18 -25.33
C ALA A 149 -20.27 -48.23 -25.23
N SER A 150 -19.78 -49.05 -24.28
CA SER A 150 -18.58 -49.95 -24.28
C SER A 150 -17.35 -49.63 -25.16
N SER A 151 -16.11 -49.92 -24.75
CA SER A 151 -15.57 -50.72 -23.63
C SER A 151 -14.18 -50.15 -23.22
N SER A 152 -13.75 -50.19 -21.94
CA SER A 152 -12.90 -51.27 -21.37
C SER A 152 -11.70 -51.66 -22.25
N SER A 153 -10.44 -51.80 -21.80
CA SER A 153 -9.83 -51.82 -20.44
C SER A 153 -8.28 -51.81 -20.61
N LYS A 154 -7.34 -51.68 -19.64
CA LYS A 154 -7.30 -51.38 -18.19
C LYS A 154 -5.84 -51.57 -17.69
N SER A 155 -5.36 -50.74 -16.74
CA SER A 155 -4.09 -50.94 -15.98
C SER A 155 -2.76 -50.81 -16.78
N LYS A 156 -1.56 -50.59 -16.19
CA LYS A 156 -1.12 -50.39 -14.79
C LYS A 156 0.28 -49.72 -14.75
N LYS A 157 0.62 -49.15 -13.58
CA LYS A 157 1.97 -49.09 -12.96
C LYS A 157 3.12 -48.31 -13.63
N GLN A 158 3.54 -47.23 -12.94
CA GLN A 158 4.94 -46.97 -12.54
C GLN A 158 5.46 -48.10 -11.61
N PRO A 159 6.78 -48.36 -11.43
CA PRO A 159 7.90 -47.42 -11.22
C PRO A 159 9.07 -47.66 -12.23
N VAL A 160 10.27 -47.05 -12.14
CA VAL A 160 11.04 -46.42 -11.05
C VAL A 160 11.72 -45.15 -11.54
#